data_AF-A0A4Q9FN32-F1
#
_entry.id   AF-A0A4Q9FN32-F1
#
_cell.length_a   1.000
_cell.length_b   1.000
_cell.length_c   1.000
_cell.angle_alpha   90.00
_cell.angle_beta   90.00
_cell.angle_gamma   90.00
#
_symmetry.space_group_name_H-M   'P 1'
#
loop_
_entity.id
_entity.type
_entity.pdbx_description
1 polymer ?
#
loop_
_entity_poly.entity_id
_entity_poly.type
_entity_poly.pdbx_seq_one_letter_code
_entity_poly.pdbx_strand_id
1 'polypeptide(L)'
;MALFLVSFGFSQSNSNYKSIHVFVALCDNINQGIVPVPAKLGNGQDPKNNLYWGAMFGVKSYFKRSKDWTLVSSIKNPESHILERILFKHSTTNTYLLADAYDGKHIKQSTKDFLEATAGRNPISVTNGTQKFKFGGSANLIAYIGHDGLMEFDVTGNFEPIDKKNRDAIILACASKPYFKPYLNSTKANPLVWSTGLMSPEAYTLKWALDGWVKDETDLEIRERAAKAYNHYQKCGIKGAKRLLVTGY
;
A
#
# COMPACT_ATOMS: atom_id res chain seq x y z
N MET A 1 44.73 -14.36 38.24
CA MET A 1 43.67 -13.36 38.00
C MET A 1 42.87 -13.83 36.80
N ALA A 2 41.74 -14.51 37.01
CA ALA A 2 40.96 -15.11 35.95
C ALA A 2 40.05 -14.05 35.31
N LEU A 3 40.27 -13.75 34.03
CA LEU A 3 39.44 -12.84 33.25
C LEU A 3 38.12 -13.55 32.91
N PHE A 4 37.03 -13.14 33.56
CA PHE A 4 35.67 -13.52 33.14
C PHE A 4 35.27 -12.66 31.95
N LEU A 5 35.27 -13.25 30.75
CA LEU A 5 34.67 -12.67 29.56
C LEU A 5 33.15 -12.84 29.63
N VAL A 6 32.46 -11.79 30.08
CA VAL A 6 31.00 -11.71 29.98
C VAL A 6 30.63 -11.41 28.54
N SER A 7 30.19 -12.43 27.82
CA SER A 7 29.63 -12.30 26.49
C SER A 7 28.17 -11.85 26.61
N PHE A 8 27.91 -10.57 26.35
CA PHE A 8 26.54 -10.07 26.17
C PHE A 8 25.99 -10.58 24.84
N GLY A 9 25.24 -11.68 24.89
CA GLY A 9 24.40 -12.12 23.78
C GLY A 9 23.25 -11.13 23.60
N PHE A 10 23.35 -10.24 22.62
CA PHE A 10 22.20 -9.47 22.15
C PHE A 10 21.23 -10.44 21.47
N SER A 11 20.22 -10.91 22.22
CA SER A 11 19.10 -11.64 21.64
C SER A 11 18.28 -10.63 20.82
N GLN A 12 18.45 -10.67 19.50
CA GLN A 12 17.64 -9.91 18.57
C GLN A 12 16.23 -10.49 18.65
N SER A 13 15.33 -9.84 19.40
CA SER A 13 13.96 -10.32 19.53
C SER A 13 13.31 -10.34 18.15
N ASN A 14 13.20 -11.51 17.53
CA ASN A 14 12.37 -11.73 16.36
C ASN A 14 10.91 -11.64 16.81
N SER A 15 10.41 -10.44 17.05
CA SER A 15 8.99 -10.23 17.19
C SER A 15 8.36 -10.55 15.83
N ASN A 16 7.58 -11.62 15.73
CA ASN A 16 6.79 -11.91 14.54
C ASN A 16 5.73 -10.81 14.41
N TYR A 17 5.89 -9.89 13.45
CA TYR A 17 4.90 -8.84 13.14
C TYR A 17 4.40 -9.03 11.71
N LYS A 18 3.12 -8.69 11.51
CA LYS A 18 2.58 -8.52 10.16
C LYS A 18 2.98 -7.15 9.62
N SER A 19 3.46 -7.10 8.38
CA SER A 19 3.88 -5.85 7.73
C SER A 19 3.11 -5.58 6.45
N ILE A 20 2.63 -4.34 6.34
CA ILE A 20 1.94 -3.80 5.18
C ILE A 20 2.77 -2.64 4.65
N HIS A 21 3.02 -2.58 3.34
CA HIS A 21 3.60 -1.40 2.69
C HIS A 21 2.65 -0.85 1.62
N VAL A 22 2.22 0.40 1.79
CA VAL A 22 1.29 1.09 0.89
C VAL A 22 2.02 2.14 0.05
N PHE A 23 2.05 1.93 -1.25
CA PHE A 23 2.57 2.85 -2.25
C PHE A 23 1.41 3.75 -2.72
N VAL A 24 1.46 5.03 -2.39
CA VAL A 24 0.40 6.00 -2.71
C VAL A 24 0.87 6.92 -3.83
N ALA A 25 0.41 6.68 -5.05
CA ALA A 25 0.66 7.57 -6.18
C ALA A 25 -0.24 8.80 -6.05
N LEU A 26 0.31 9.93 -5.61
CA LEU A 26 -0.49 11.15 -5.38
C LEU A 26 -1.17 11.63 -6.66
N CYS A 27 -2.41 12.08 -6.53
CA CYS A 27 -3.23 12.57 -7.64
C CYS A 27 -2.59 13.83 -8.25
N ASP A 28 -2.40 13.87 -9.57
CA ASP A 28 -1.74 14.99 -10.24
C ASP A 28 -2.42 15.34 -11.57
N ASN A 29 -3.13 16.47 -11.61
CA ASN A 29 -3.84 16.94 -12.80
C ASN A 29 -2.89 17.35 -13.95
N ILE A 30 -1.62 17.61 -13.67
CA ILE A 30 -0.66 18.13 -14.65
C ILE A 30 0.13 16.98 -15.27
N ASN A 31 0.57 16.03 -14.44
CA ASN A 31 1.52 15.01 -14.83
C ASN A 31 0.88 13.64 -15.13
N GLN A 32 -0.42 13.47 -14.92
CA GLN A 32 -1.13 12.20 -15.12
C GLN A 32 -2.28 12.38 -16.12
N GLY A 33 -2.58 11.33 -16.89
CA GLY A 33 -3.68 11.29 -17.86
C GLY A 33 -5.09 11.20 -17.24
N ILE A 34 -5.28 11.75 -16.05
CA ILE A 34 -6.53 11.67 -15.29
C ILE A 34 -7.56 12.69 -15.79
N VAL A 35 -8.84 12.38 -15.57
CA VAL A 35 -9.88 13.42 -15.59
C VAL A 35 -9.57 14.39 -14.44
N PRO A 36 -9.36 15.69 -14.71
CA PRO A 36 -8.93 16.62 -13.68
C PRO A 36 -9.91 16.67 -12.51
N VAL A 37 -9.36 16.57 -11.30
CA VAL A 37 -10.10 16.80 -10.05
C VAL A 37 -9.94 18.26 -9.62
N PRO A 38 -10.64 18.76 -8.58
CA PRO A 38 -10.41 20.11 -8.08
C PRO A 38 -8.91 20.36 -7.80
N ALA A 39 -8.38 21.51 -8.24
CA ALA A 39 -6.93 21.78 -8.29
C ALA A 39 -6.19 21.51 -6.97
N LYS A 40 -6.86 21.77 -5.84
CA LYS A 40 -6.31 21.51 -4.49
C LYS A 40 -6.12 20.02 -4.19
N LEU A 41 -7.00 19.15 -4.70
CA LEU A 41 -6.94 17.70 -4.53
C LEU A 41 -5.99 17.05 -5.55
N GLY A 42 -5.88 17.64 -6.74
CA GLY A 42 -5.08 17.16 -7.86
C GLY A 42 -3.69 17.80 -7.97
N ASN A 43 -3.18 18.39 -6.90
CA ASN A 43 -1.79 18.84 -6.83
C ASN A 43 -0.91 17.70 -6.29
N GLY A 44 -0.15 17.06 -7.19
CA GLY A 44 0.71 15.92 -6.88
C GLY A 44 1.89 16.23 -5.97
N GLN A 45 2.19 17.51 -5.75
CA GLN A 45 3.27 17.99 -4.90
C GLN A 45 2.77 18.55 -3.55
N ASP A 46 1.46 18.53 -3.31
CA ASP A 46 0.84 18.97 -2.05
C ASP A 46 0.23 17.78 -1.29
N PRO A 47 1.04 16.99 -0.55
CA PRO A 47 0.55 15.81 0.17
C PRO A 47 -0.54 16.18 1.19
N LYS A 48 -0.51 17.40 1.76
CA LYS A 48 -1.46 17.82 2.80
C LYS A 48 -2.91 17.83 2.29
N ASN A 49 -3.11 18.19 1.03
CA ASN A 49 -4.45 18.32 0.46
C ASN A 49 -4.76 17.26 -0.60
N ASN A 50 -3.76 16.48 -1.03
CA ASN A 50 -3.92 15.52 -2.12
C ASN A 50 -5.03 14.49 -1.86
N LEU A 51 -5.80 14.18 -2.91
CA LEU A 51 -6.93 13.25 -2.91
C LEU A 51 -6.61 11.91 -2.22
N TYR A 52 -5.45 11.33 -2.52
CA TYR A 52 -5.10 9.99 -2.06
C TYR A 52 -4.31 9.97 -0.75
N TRP A 53 -3.98 11.14 -0.16
CA TRP A 53 -3.16 11.21 1.05
C TRP A 53 -3.75 12.05 2.17
N GLY A 54 -3.73 13.37 2.02
CA GLY A 54 -4.10 14.32 3.07
C GLY A 54 -5.56 14.78 3.03
N ALA A 55 -6.26 14.58 1.91
CA ALA A 55 -7.70 14.83 1.82
C ALA A 55 -8.52 13.91 2.74
N MET A 56 -9.84 14.14 2.83
CA MET A 56 -10.72 13.43 3.77
C MET A 56 -10.53 11.91 3.71
N PHE A 57 -10.56 11.30 2.52
CA PHE A 57 -10.43 9.85 2.35
C PHE A 57 -9.03 9.41 1.87
N GLY A 58 -8.04 10.30 1.94
CA GLY A 58 -6.65 9.94 1.66
C GLY A 58 -6.05 9.05 2.76
N VAL A 59 -5.01 8.27 2.44
CA VAL A 59 -4.44 7.24 3.32
C VAL A 59 -4.04 7.79 4.68
N LYS A 60 -3.20 8.83 4.72
CA LYS A 60 -2.75 9.43 5.99
C LYS A 60 -3.94 9.92 6.83
N SER A 61 -4.82 10.70 6.21
CA SER A 61 -5.93 11.34 6.90
C SER A 61 -6.96 10.34 7.39
N TYR A 62 -7.30 9.32 6.59
CA TYR A 62 -8.27 8.30 6.95
C TYR A 62 -7.74 7.37 8.06
N PHE A 63 -6.51 6.86 7.94
CA PHE A 63 -5.93 5.99 8.95
C PHE A 63 -5.64 6.72 10.27
N LYS A 64 -5.23 8.00 10.23
CA LYS A 64 -5.03 8.79 11.45
C LYS A 64 -6.32 9.03 12.24
N ARG A 65 -7.49 9.03 11.59
CA ARG A 65 -8.80 9.15 12.25
C ARG A 65 -9.39 7.80 12.66
N SER A 66 -8.80 6.69 12.23
CA SER A 66 -9.21 5.34 12.60
C SER A 66 -8.90 5.07 14.08
N LYS A 67 -9.78 4.38 14.79
CA LYS A 67 -9.51 3.90 16.16
C LYS A 67 -8.52 2.72 16.17
N ASP A 68 -8.42 2.01 15.05
CA ASP A 68 -7.62 0.79 14.93
C ASP A 68 -6.14 1.06 14.58
N TRP A 69 -5.76 2.30 14.27
CA TRP A 69 -4.41 2.64 13.83
C TRP A 69 -3.88 3.85 14.58
N THR A 70 -2.67 3.72 15.13
CA THR A 70 -1.95 4.81 15.81
C THR A 70 -0.78 5.25 14.94
N LEU A 71 -0.67 6.55 14.67
CA LEU A 71 0.48 7.11 13.95
C LEU A 71 1.72 7.05 14.85
N VAL A 72 2.74 6.30 14.41
CA VAL A 72 3.99 6.11 15.14
C VAL A 72 5.03 7.14 14.71
N SER A 73 5.19 7.37 13.41
CA SER A 73 6.14 8.34 12.88
C SER A 73 5.70 8.91 11.54
N SER A 74 6.25 10.08 11.21
CA SER A 74 5.99 10.82 9.97
C SER A 74 7.28 11.51 9.54
N ILE A 75 7.84 11.10 8.41
CA ILE A 75 9.11 11.63 7.87
C ILE A 75 8.79 12.31 6.54
N LYS A 76 9.17 13.58 6.40
CA LYS A 76 9.04 14.32 5.14
C LYS A 76 10.25 14.05 4.25
N ASN A 77 10.01 13.92 2.94
CA ASN A 77 11.05 13.77 1.92
C ASN A 77 12.12 12.72 2.25
N PRO A 78 11.77 11.48 2.65
CA PRO A 78 12.77 10.45 2.92
C PRO A 78 13.60 10.10 1.67
N GLU A 79 13.03 10.29 0.48
CA GLU A 79 13.64 10.07 -0.83
C GLU A 79 13.16 11.16 -1.79
N SER A 80 13.88 11.40 -2.88
CA SER A 80 13.58 12.51 -3.82
C SER A 80 12.19 12.46 -4.46
N HIS A 81 11.60 11.27 -4.56
CA HIS A 81 10.32 11.02 -5.19
C HIS A 81 9.20 10.66 -4.18
N ILE A 82 9.51 10.64 -2.88
CA ILE A 82 8.55 10.37 -1.80
C ILE A 82 8.45 11.62 -0.93
N LEU A 83 7.29 12.27 -0.91
CA LEU A 83 7.10 13.53 -0.17
C LEU A 83 6.87 13.30 1.32
N GLU A 84 6.30 12.16 1.69
CA GLU A 84 6.08 11.78 3.09
C GLU A 84 6.01 10.26 3.26
N ARG A 85 6.69 9.74 4.28
CA ARG A 85 6.61 8.35 4.75
C ARG A 85 6.02 8.32 6.15
N ILE A 86 4.97 7.53 6.36
CA ILE A 86 4.32 7.37 7.67
C ILE A 86 4.32 5.92 8.10
N LEU A 87 4.57 5.72 9.40
CA LEU A 87 4.44 4.42 10.04
C LEU A 87 3.23 4.44 10.96
N PHE A 88 2.30 3.52 10.75
CA PHE A 88 1.21 3.23 11.67
C PHE A 88 1.43 1.89 12.38
N LYS A 89 0.93 1.79 13.61
CA LYS A 89 0.80 0.54 14.36
C LYS A 89 -0.69 0.24 14.57
N HIS A 90 -1.09 -0.99 14.34
CA HIS A 90 -2.45 -1.43 14.65
C HIS A 90 -2.65 -1.47 16.18
N SER A 91 -3.80 -0.98 16.67
CA SER A 91 -4.03 -0.72 18.09
C SER A 91 -4.05 -1.98 18.96
N THR A 92 -4.43 -3.13 18.39
CA THR A 92 -4.65 -4.37 19.15
C THR A 92 -3.82 -5.57 18.68
N THR A 93 -3.12 -5.47 17.55
CA THR A 93 -2.32 -6.57 16.99
C THR A 93 -0.88 -6.13 16.76
N ASN A 94 0.04 -7.08 16.63
CA ASN A 94 1.42 -6.80 16.24
C ASN A 94 1.53 -6.60 14.72
N THR A 95 0.79 -5.61 14.19
CA THR A 95 0.76 -5.27 12.76
C THR A 95 1.20 -3.84 12.54
N TYR A 96 2.04 -3.63 11.52
CA TYR A 96 2.55 -2.32 11.15
C TYR A 96 2.27 -2.02 9.68
N LEU A 97 1.93 -0.77 9.41
CA LEU A 97 1.65 -0.26 8.07
C LEU A 97 2.61 0.89 7.80
N LEU A 98 3.51 0.71 6.84
CA LEU A 98 4.27 1.79 6.23
C LEU A 98 3.49 2.31 5.03
N ALA A 99 3.38 3.62 4.86
CA ALA A 99 2.82 4.21 3.66
C ALA A 99 3.71 5.33 3.16
N ASP A 100 3.90 5.37 1.84
CA ASP A 100 4.73 6.34 1.14
C ASP A 100 3.88 7.15 0.16
N ALA A 101 3.89 8.47 0.34
CA ALA A 101 3.27 9.44 -0.56
C ALA A 101 4.24 9.79 -1.68
N TYR A 102 4.11 9.10 -2.82
CA TYR A 102 4.93 9.38 -4.00
C TYR A 102 4.48 10.69 -4.63
N ASP A 103 5.43 11.59 -4.89
CA ASP A 103 5.19 12.80 -5.68
C ASP A 103 4.47 12.42 -6.97
N GLY A 104 3.32 13.04 -7.25
CA GLY A 104 2.43 12.65 -8.34
C GLY A 104 3.09 12.69 -9.73
N LYS A 105 4.12 13.51 -9.92
CA LYS A 105 4.92 13.53 -11.16
C LYS A 105 5.78 12.27 -11.37
N HIS A 106 6.00 11.49 -10.30
CA HIS A 106 6.79 10.26 -10.30
C HIS A 106 5.92 9.00 -10.23
N ILE A 107 4.69 9.04 -10.74
CA ILE A 107 3.79 7.87 -10.77
C ILE A 107 4.44 6.64 -11.41
N LYS A 108 5.24 6.81 -12.47
CA LYS A 108 5.97 5.71 -13.11
C LYS A 108 6.94 5.01 -12.15
N GLN A 109 7.64 5.78 -11.31
CA GLN A 109 8.52 5.22 -10.29
C GLN A 109 7.71 4.52 -9.20
N SER A 110 6.60 5.11 -8.75
CA SER A 110 5.68 4.48 -7.78
C SER A 110 5.18 3.11 -8.24
N THR A 111 4.71 3.02 -9.50
CA THR A 111 4.25 1.77 -10.11
C THR A 111 5.38 0.75 -10.20
N LYS A 112 6.57 1.16 -10.62
CA LYS A 112 7.74 0.27 -10.68
C LYS A 112 8.13 -0.26 -9.29
N ASP A 113 8.25 0.62 -8.29
CA ASP A 113 8.66 0.23 -6.94
C ASP A 113 7.65 -0.70 -6.28
N PHE A 114 6.35 -0.43 -6.48
CA PHE A 114 5.27 -1.33 -6.07
C PHE A 114 5.46 -2.73 -6.67
N LEU A 115 5.64 -2.83 -7.99
CA LEU A 115 5.80 -4.11 -8.68
C LEU A 115 7.09 -4.85 -8.24
N GLU A 116 8.23 -4.15 -8.15
CA GLU A 116 9.47 -4.74 -7.66
C GLU A 116 9.35 -5.20 -6.19
N ALA A 117 8.61 -4.47 -5.35
CA ALA A 117 8.31 -4.89 -3.98
C ALA A 117 7.45 -6.16 -3.95
N THR A 118 6.48 -6.33 -4.86
CA THR A 118 5.72 -7.59 -4.96
C THR A 118 6.60 -8.78 -5.37
N ALA A 119 7.73 -8.55 -6.05
CA ALA A 119 8.76 -9.57 -6.34
C ALA A 119 9.75 -9.80 -5.19
N GLY A 120 9.60 -9.10 -4.07
CA GLY A 120 10.48 -9.20 -2.93
C GLY A 120 11.69 -8.29 -2.94
N ARG A 121 11.78 -7.36 -3.89
CA ARG A 121 12.93 -6.47 -4.05
C ARG A 121 12.75 -5.17 -3.26
N ASN A 122 13.82 -4.39 -3.23
CA ASN A 122 13.86 -3.07 -2.59
C ASN A 122 13.36 -3.11 -1.12
N PRO A 123 13.93 -3.96 -0.25
CA PRO A 123 13.52 -4.02 1.15
C PRO A 123 13.88 -2.71 1.86
N ILE A 124 12.92 -2.17 2.61
CA ILE A 124 13.10 -0.93 3.38
C ILE A 124 13.20 -1.29 4.85
N SER A 125 14.12 -0.67 5.57
CA SER A 125 14.21 -0.79 7.03
C SER A 125 13.82 0.51 7.70
N VAL A 126 12.86 0.44 8.63
CA VAL A 126 12.43 1.58 9.45
C VAL A 126 12.68 1.26 10.91
N THR A 127 13.30 2.19 11.62
CA THR A 127 13.59 2.06 13.04
C THR A 127 12.58 2.88 13.86
N ASN A 128 12.04 2.30 14.92
CA ASN A 128 11.26 3.01 15.94
C ASN A 128 11.76 2.60 17.33
N GLY A 129 12.45 3.51 18.01
CA GLY A 129 13.21 3.18 19.22
C GLY A 129 14.33 2.17 18.92
N THR A 130 14.35 1.05 19.63
CA THR A 130 15.33 -0.04 19.43
C THR A 130 14.87 -1.09 18.43
N GLN A 131 13.59 -1.06 18.01
CA GLN A 131 13.02 -2.06 17.11
C GLN A 131 13.18 -1.67 15.65
N LYS A 132 13.61 -2.63 14.82
CA LYS A 132 13.77 -2.48 13.37
C LYS A 132 12.68 -3.26 12.63
N PHE A 133 11.92 -2.56 11.80
CA PHE A 133 10.86 -3.11 10.96
C PHE A 133 11.32 -3.16 9.51
N LYS A 134 10.86 -4.17 8.78
CA LYS A 134 11.16 -4.42 7.37
C LYS A 134 9.89 -4.28 6.54
N PHE A 135 9.99 -3.47 5.48
CA PHE A 135 8.95 -3.16 4.50
C PHE A 135 9.52 -3.28 3.09
N GLY A 136 8.87 -2.69 2.09
CA GLY A 136 9.20 -2.93 0.67
C GLY A 136 9.04 -4.40 0.35
N GLY A 137 9.96 -5.00 -0.39
CA GLY A 137 9.93 -6.44 -0.70
C GLY A 137 10.03 -7.40 0.49
N SER A 138 10.27 -6.90 1.71
CA SER A 138 10.19 -7.71 2.92
C SER A 138 8.80 -7.71 3.59
N ALA A 139 7.85 -6.90 3.11
CA ALA A 139 6.51 -6.85 3.69
C ALA A 139 5.68 -8.09 3.32
N ASN A 140 4.71 -8.43 4.18
CA ASN A 140 3.79 -9.54 3.94
C ASN A 140 2.71 -9.15 2.91
N LEU A 141 2.21 -7.92 3.00
CA LEU A 141 1.24 -7.34 2.07
C LEU A 141 1.78 -6.06 1.46
N ILE A 142 1.64 -5.94 0.14
CA ILE A 142 2.01 -4.76 -0.64
C ILE A 142 0.72 -4.16 -1.22
N ALA A 143 0.51 -2.86 -1.05
CA ALA A 143 -0.66 -2.18 -1.58
C ALA A 143 -0.26 -1.02 -2.49
N TYR A 144 -1.01 -0.83 -3.57
CA TYR A 144 -0.97 0.34 -4.44
C TYR A 144 -2.31 1.08 -4.36
N ILE A 145 -2.26 2.40 -4.27
CA ILE A 145 -3.45 3.25 -4.30
C ILE A 145 -3.16 4.54 -5.07
N GLY A 146 -4.03 4.85 -6.03
CA GLY A 146 -3.95 6.06 -6.83
C GLY A 146 -4.45 5.85 -8.25
N HIS A 147 -3.97 6.68 -9.15
CA HIS A 147 -4.24 6.54 -10.58
C HIS A 147 -3.58 5.28 -11.16
N ASP A 148 -4.18 4.66 -12.17
CA ASP A 148 -3.56 3.53 -12.88
C ASP A 148 -2.62 4.05 -13.95
N GLY A 149 -1.35 4.28 -13.59
CA GLY A 149 -0.33 4.71 -14.54
C GLY A 149 -0.08 3.73 -15.69
N LEU A 150 -0.42 2.45 -15.53
CA LEU A 150 -0.26 1.45 -16.61
C LEU A 150 -1.28 1.64 -17.74
N MET A 151 -2.29 2.50 -17.54
CA MET A 151 -3.18 2.95 -18.61
C MET A 151 -2.49 3.92 -19.59
N GLU A 152 -1.39 4.58 -19.19
CA GLU A 152 -0.67 5.53 -20.04
C GLU A 152 0.74 5.07 -20.44
N PHE A 153 1.36 4.18 -19.67
CA PHE A 153 2.73 3.77 -19.91
C PHE A 153 3.01 2.33 -19.45
N ASP A 154 3.98 1.70 -20.09
CA ASP A 154 4.58 0.48 -19.56
C ASP A 154 5.72 0.82 -18.57
N VAL A 155 6.02 -0.14 -17.71
CA VAL A 155 7.18 -0.10 -16.80
C VAL A 155 8.12 -1.26 -17.04
N THR A 156 9.42 -0.99 -16.93
CA THR A 156 10.48 -1.99 -16.94
C THR A 156 11.14 -2.06 -15.57
N GLY A 157 11.42 -3.27 -15.11
CA GLY A 157 11.95 -3.52 -13.77
C GLY A 157 12.21 -4.99 -13.55
N ASN A 158 12.70 -5.32 -12.35
CA ASN A 158 13.02 -6.69 -12.00
C ASN A 158 11.81 -7.35 -11.32
N PHE A 159 10.96 -7.98 -12.11
CA PHE A 159 9.70 -8.54 -11.61
C PHE A 159 9.79 -10.02 -11.22
N GLU A 160 10.91 -10.69 -11.51
CA GLU A 160 11.10 -12.08 -11.08
C GLU A 160 11.29 -12.18 -9.55
N PRO A 161 10.57 -13.09 -8.86
CA PRO A 161 10.65 -13.25 -7.41
C PRO A 161 12.04 -13.64 -6.95
N ILE A 162 12.55 -12.99 -5.91
CA ILE A 162 13.88 -13.30 -5.35
C ILE A 162 13.84 -14.36 -4.25
N ASP A 163 12.65 -14.76 -3.80
CA ASP A 163 12.43 -15.77 -2.78
C ASP A 163 11.10 -16.51 -3.01
N LYS A 164 10.83 -17.50 -2.16
CA LYS A 164 9.59 -18.30 -2.19
C LYS A 164 8.49 -17.74 -1.28
N LYS A 165 8.62 -16.50 -0.79
CA LYS A 165 7.61 -15.94 0.11
C LYS A 165 6.41 -15.50 -0.71
N ASN A 166 5.24 -15.98 -0.33
CA ASN A 166 3.99 -15.45 -0.85
C ASN A 166 3.79 -14.03 -0.31
N ARG A 167 3.54 -13.09 -1.22
CA ARG A 167 3.21 -11.70 -0.90
C ARG A 167 1.81 -11.43 -1.40
N ASP A 168 0.99 -10.90 -0.52
CA ASP A 168 -0.34 -10.44 -0.88
C ASP A 168 -0.26 -9.05 -1.53
N ALA A 169 -1.13 -8.82 -2.50
CA ALA A 169 -1.21 -7.56 -3.23
C ALA A 169 -2.63 -6.98 -3.20
N ILE A 170 -2.74 -5.69 -2.91
CA ILE A 170 -3.98 -4.90 -3.08
C ILE A 170 -3.69 -3.77 -4.06
N ILE A 171 -4.47 -3.62 -5.12
CA ILE A 171 -4.30 -2.56 -6.12
C ILE A 171 -5.61 -1.81 -6.28
N LEU A 172 -5.70 -0.65 -5.65
CA LEU A 172 -6.82 0.26 -5.79
C LEU A 172 -6.47 1.32 -6.83
N ALA A 173 -6.79 1.03 -8.08
CA ALA A 173 -6.67 1.93 -9.22
C ALA A 173 -7.73 1.55 -10.27
N CYS A 174 -7.99 2.41 -11.24
CA CYS A 174 -8.96 2.13 -12.31
C CYS A 174 -8.51 0.98 -13.21
N ALA A 175 -9.38 0.01 -13.47
CA ALA A 175 -9.11 -1.12 -14.35
C ALA A 175 -7.82 -1.89 -13.99
N SER A 176 -7.46 -1.98 -12.71
CA SER A 176 -6.14 -2.48 -12.34
C SER A 176 -5.91 -3.96 -12.67
N LYS A 177 -6.95 -4.80 -12.71
CA LYS A 177 -6.80 -6.23 -13.08
C LYS A 177 -6.21 -6.41 -14.49
N PRO A 178 -6.81 -5.90 -15.58
CA PRO A 178 -6.24 -6.11 -16.91
C PRO A 178 -4.83 -5.53 -17.09
N TYR A 179 -4.51 -4.37 -16.50
CA TYR A 179 -3.21 -3.71 -16.68
C TYR A 179 -2.09 -4.27 -15.80
N PHE A 180 -2.36 -4.58 -14.52
CA PHE A 180 -1.35 -5.10 -13.61
C PHE A 180 -1.15 -6.62 -13.74
N LYS A 181 -2.13 -7.37 -14.30
CA LYS A 181 -2.07 -8.85 -14.36
C LYS A 181 -0.80 -9.41 -15.01
N PRO A 182 -0.29 -8.90 -16.15
CA PRO A 182 0.95 -9.40 -16.73
C PRO A 182 2.13 -9.27 -15.77
N TYR A 183 2.25 -8.13 -15.07
CA TYR A 183 3.31 -7.88 -14.10
C TYR A 183 3.15 -8.74 -12.85
N LEU A 184 1.94 -8.83 -12.28
CA LEU A 184 1.65 -9.63 -11.09
C LEU A 184 1.88 -11.13 -11.32
N ASN A 185 1.56 -11.62 -12.53
CA ASN A 185 1.93 -12.99 -12.93
C ASN A 185 3.44 -13.23 -12.84
N SER A 186 4.26 -12.29 -13.34
CA SER A 186 5.72 -12.37 -13.24
C SER A 186 6.20 -12.36 -11.78
N THR A 187 5.60 -11.50 -10.93
CA THR A 187 5.99 -11.38 -9.51
C THR A 187 5.45 -12.48 -8.62
N LYS A 188 4.54 -13.33 -9.13
CA LYS A 188 3.87 -14.42 -8.41
C LYS A 188 3.17 -13.99 -7.12
N ALA A 189 2.88 -12.70 -6.97
CA ALA A 189 2.14 -12.20 -5.82
C ALA A 189 0.66 -12.61 -5.90
N ASN A 190 0.02 -12.72 -4.75
CA ASN A 190 -1.39 -13.10 -4.63
C ASN A 190 -2.29 -11.84 -4.64
N PRO A 191 -3.08 -11.59 -5.69
CA PRO A 191 -3.95 -10.42 -5.74
C PRO A 191 -5.21 -10.59 -4.88
N LEU A 192 -5.21 -9.98 -3.70
CA LEU A 192 -6.35 -9.99 -2.77
C LEU A 192 -7.49 -9.08 -3.25
N VAL A 193 -7.16 -7.89 -3.74
CA VAL A 193 -8.16 -6.93 -4.22
C VAL A 193 -7.58 -6.12 -5.37
N TRP A 194 -8.28 -6.11 -6.49
CA TRP A 194 -8.02 -5.25 -7.64
C TRP A 194 -9.31 -5.05 -8.46
N SER A 195 -9.31 -4.09 -9.37
CA SER A 195 -10.54 -3.61 -10.04
C SER A 195 -10.65 -4.10 -11.48
N THR A 196 -11.87 -4.37 -11.94
CA THR A 196 -12.15 -4.74 -13.33
C THR A 196 -12.50 -3.55 -14.22
N GLY A 197 -12.62 -2.35 -13.65
CA GLY A 197 -13.07 -1.14 -14.34
C GLY A 197 -12.78 0.12 -13.53
N LEU A 198 -13.36 1.25 -13.94
CA LEU A 198 -13.12 2.53 -13.29
C LEU A 198 -13.63 2.51 -11.83
N MET A 199 -12.84 3.07 -10.92
CA MET A 199 -13.18 3.13 -9.50
C MET A 199 -12.66 4.42 -8.84
N SER A 200 -13.20 4.76 -7.67
CA SER A 200 -12.57 5.75 -6.77
C SER A 200 -11.53 5.06 -5.86
N PRO A 201 -10.21 5.32 -6.02
CA PRO A 201 -9.17 4.65 -5.25
C PRO A 201 -8.88 5.39 -3.93
N GLU A 202 -9.78 5.21 -2.97
CA GLU A 202 -9.74 5.89 -1.67
C GLU A 202 -9.51 4.93 -0.49
N ALA A 203 -8.98 5.46 0.61
CA ALA A 203 -8.44 4.68 1.71
C ALA A 203 -9.48 3.87 2.50
N TYR A 204 -10.77 4.17 2.40
CA TYR A 204 -11.81 3.38 3.07
C TYR A 204 -11.87 1.94 2.53
N THR A 205 -11.68 1.75 1.22
CA THR A 205 -11.69 0.42 0.59
C THR A 205 -10.46 -0.36 1.07
N LEU A 206 -9.30 0.31 1.09
CA LEU A 206 -8.06 -0.26 1.61
C LEU A 206 -8.22 -0.67 3.06
N LYS A 207 -8.72 0.22 3.92
CA LYS A 207 -8.87 -0.06 5.35
C LYS A 207 -9.70 -1.32 5.58
N TRP A 208 -10.88 -1.43 4.97
CA TRP A 208 -11.76 -2.58 5.20
C TRP A 208 -11.15 -3.89 4.67
N ALA A 209 -10.42 -3.85 3.55
CA ALA A 209 -9.66 -5.02 3.10
C ALA A 209 -8.57 -5.41 4.10
N LEU A 210 -7.81 -4.43 4.61
CA LEU A 210 -6.78 -4.67 5.62
C LEU A 210 -7.34 -5.19 6.95
N ASP A 211 -8.56 -4.79 7.35
CA ASP A 211 -9.19 -5.36 8.54
C ASP A 211 -9.40 -6.87 8.43
N GLY A 212 -9.77 -7.36 7.24
CA GLY A 212 -9.90 -8.78 6.97
C GLY A 212 -8.54 -9.47 6.96
N TRP A 213 -7.56 -8.86 6.30
CA TRP A 213 -6.20 -9.40 6.24
C TRP A 213 -5.51 -9.48 7.62
N VAL A 214 -5.70 -8.47 8.47
CA VAL A 214 -5.22 -8.48 9.86
C VAL A 214 -5.81 -9.65 10.65
N LYS A 215 -7.06 -10.02 10.34
CA LYS A 215 -7.81 -11.13 10.97
C LYS A 215 -7.58 -12.50 10.32
N ASP A 216 -6.68 -12.62 9.35
CA ASP A 216 -6.43 -13.87 8.61
C ASP A 216 -7.68 -14.41 7.91
N GLU A 217 -8.56 -13.51 7.46
CA GLU A 217 -9.70 -13.89 6.63
C GLU A 217 -9.25 -14.40 5.25
N THR A 218 -10.11 -15.18 4.61
CA THR A 218 -9.85 -15.68 3.26
C THR A 218 -9.88 -14.56 2.22
N ASP A 219 -9.24 -14.79 1.07
CA ASP A 219 -9.22 -13.87 -0.08
C ASP A 219 -10.62 -13.40 -0.49
N LEU A 220 -11.61 -14.31 -0.47
CA LEU A 220 -13.00 -13.99 -0.78
C LEU A 220 -13.65 -13.07 0.27
N GLU A 221 -13.35 -13.27 1.55
CA GLU A 221 -13.86 -12.43 2.65
C GLU A 221 -13.21 -11.05 2.64
N ILE A 222 -11.90 -10.97 2.40
CA ILE A 222 -11.16 -9.71 2.23
C ILE A 222 -11.74 -8.90 1.07
N ARG A 223 -11.94 -9.54 -0.07
CA ARG A 223 -12.60 -8.94 -1.25
C ARG A 223 -14.03 -8.51 -0.95
N GLU A 224 -14.78 -9.31 -0.19
CA GLU A 224 -16.14 -8.97 0.24
C GLU A 224 -16.16 -7.72 1.13
N ARG A 225 -15.19 -7.57 2.05
CA ARG A 225 -15.02 -6.35 2.85
C ARG A 225 -14.74 -5.13 1.98
N ALA A 226 -13.84 -5.26 1.01
CA ALA A 226 -13.53 -4.20 0.06
C ALA A 226 -14.79 -3.77 -0.73
N ALA A 227 -15.56 -4.73 -1.25
CA ALA A 227 -16.81 -4.46 -1.97
C ALA A 227 -17.88 -3.80 -1.08
N LYS A 228 -18.02 -4.24 0.18
CA LYS A 228 -18.93 -3.61 1.15
C LYS A 228 -18.53 -2.18 1.46
N ALA A 229 -17.24 -1.91 1.66
CA ALA A 229 -16.71 -0.57 1.87
C ALA A 229 -17.00 0.32 0.66
N TYR A 230 -16.64 -0.14 -0.54
CA TYR A 230 -16.86 0.61 -1.77
C TYR A 230 -18.33 0.95 -1.97
N ASN A 231 -19.24 -0.02 -1.80
CA ASN A 231 -20.68 0.24 -1.85
C ASN A 231 -21.16 1.20 -0.75
N HIS A 232 -20.61 1.13 0.46
CA HIS A 232 -20.99 2.02 1.55
C HIS A 232 -20.70 3.49 1.21
N TYR A 233 -19.56 3.78 0.58
CA TYR A 233 -19.15 5.15 0.26
C TYR A 233 -19.65 5.62 -1.12
N GLN A 234 -19.54 4.78 -2.14
CA GLN A 234 -19.88 5.12 -3.53
C GLN A 234 -21.34 4.85 -3.90
N LYS A 235 -22.11 4.16 -3.04
CA LYS A 235 -23.55 3.88 -3.22
C LYS A 235 -23.89 3.19 -4.55
N CYS A 236 -22.96 2.42 -5.12
CA CYS A 236 -23.11 1.81 -6.45
C CYS A 236 -23.89 0.48 -6.48
N GLY A 237 -24.43 0.04 -5.34
CA GLY A 237 -25.06 -1.27 -5.17
C GLY A 237 -24.03 -2.38 -4.96
N ILE A 238 -24.31 -3.29 -4.02
CA ILE A 238 -23.35 -4.35 -3.65
C ILE A 238 -23.03 -5.28 -4.81
N LYS A 239 -24.00 -5.61 -5.68
CA LYS A 239 -23.74 -6.43 -6.88
C LYS A 239 -22.74 -5.75 -7.83
N GLY A 240 -22.84 -4.42 -7.99
CA GLY A 240 -21.90 -3.63 -8.79
C GLY A 240 -20.50 -3.63 -8.17
N ALA A 241 -20.40 -3.35 -6.86
CA ALA A 241 -19.14 -3.37 -6.14
C ALA A 241 -18.44 -4.74 -6.18
N LYS A 242 -19.21 -5.83 -6.08
CA LYS A 242 -18.69 -7.20 -6.21
C LYS A 242 -18.27 -7.58 -7.63
N ARG A 243 -18.77 -6.92 -8.68
CA ARG A 243 -18.26 -7.12 -10.04
C ARG A 243 -17.00 -6.30 -10.27
N LEU A 244 -16.95 -5.10 -9.69
CA LEU A 244 -15.83 -4.18 -9.81
C LEU A 244 -14.59 -4.68 -9.05
N LEU A 245 -14.72 -5.05 -7.78
CA LEU A 245 -13.60 -5.48 -6.94
C LEU A 245 -13.53 -7.00 -6.88
N VAL A 246 -12.44 -7.56 -7.37
CA VAL A 246 -12.22 -9.01 -7.51
C VAL A 246 -10.93 -9.45 -6.81
N THR A 247 -10.76 -10.76 -6.66
CA THR A 247 -9.56 -11.40 -6.11
C THR A 247 -9.13 -12.53 -7.03
N GLY A 248 -7.87 -12.93 -6.98
CA GLY A 248 -7.32 -13.97 -7.84
C GLY A 248 -7.22 -13.59 -9.32
N TYR A 249 -6.55 -14.47 -10.08
CA TYR A 249 -6.20 -14.28 -11.49
C TYR A 249 -7.35 -14.37 -12.48
#